data_AF-A0A3A8P3M5-F1
#
_entry.id   AF-A0A3A8P3M5-F1
#
_cell.length_a   1.000
_cell.length_b   1.000
_cell.length_c   1.000
_cell.angle_alpha   90.00
_cell.angle_beta   90.00
_cell.angle_gamma   90.00
#
_symmetry.space_group_name_H-M   'P 1'
#
loop_
_entity.id
_entity.type
_entity.pdbx_description
1 polymer ?
#
loop_
_entity_poly.entity_id
_entity_poly.type
_entity_poly.pdbx_seq_one_letter_code
_entity_poly.pdbx_strand_id
1 'polypeptide(L)' 'MREALQATGDAKLVEHTENDDDWGDGGDGSGSNMLGRLLMELRDTAR' A
#
# COMPACT_ATOMS: atom_id res chain seq x y z
N MET A 1 -5.87 12.46 -6.61
CA MET A 1 -5.01 11.33 -6.18
C MET A 1 -4.13 11.70 -4.98
N ARG A 2 -3.34 12.78 -5.02
CA ARG A 2 -2.53 13.23 -3.86
C ARG A 2 -3.36 13.48 -2.59
N GLU A 3 -4.50 14.16 -2.71
CA GLU A 3 -5.40 14.42 -1.58
C GLU A 3 -5.96 13.12 -0.96
N ALA A 4 -6.34 12.16 -1.81
CA ALA A 4 -6.83 10.86 -1.35
C ALA A 4 -5.75 10.09 -0.58
N LEU A 5 -4.51 10.15 -1.05
CA LEU A 5 -3.38 9.50 -0.39
C LEU A 5 -3.02 10.18 0.94
N GLN A 6 -3.06 11.51 1.00
CA GLN A 6 -2.88 12.26 2.25
C GLN A 6 -4.01 12.02 3.27
N ALA A 7 -5.25 11.86 2.79
CA ALA A 7 -6.40 11.56 3.64
C ALA A 7 -6.30 10.22 4.36
N THR A 8 -5.43 9.30 3.89
CA THR A 8 -5.14 8.04 4.60
C THR A 8 -4.38 8.25 5.92
N GLY A 9 -3.82 9.45 6.13
CA GLY A 9 -3.03 9.76 7.32
C GLY A 9 -1.85 8.81 7.47
N ASP A 10 -1.62 8.30 8.68
CA ASP A 10 -0.57 7.34 8.98
C ASP A 10 -1.07 5.87 8.89
N ALA A 11 -2.24 5.64 8.29
CA ALA A 11 -2.75 4.29 8.11
C ALA A 11 -1.84 3.47 7.18
N LYS A 12 -1.75 2.16 7.47
CA LYS A 12 -1.05 1.20 6.62
C LYS A 12 -1.92 0.87 5.41
N LEU A 13 -1.37 1.04 4.20
CA LEU A 13 -2.02 0.65 2.96
C LEU A 13 -1.63 -0.78 2.61
N VAL A 14 -2.63 -1.63 2.39
CA VAL A 14 -2.48 -3.04 2.02
C VAL A 14 -3.35 -3.31 0.82
N GLU A 15 -2.75 -3.77 -0.27
CA GLU A 15 -3.47 -4.35 -1.38
C GLU A 15 -3.72 -5.82 -1.05
N HIS A 16 -5.00 -6.19 -1.00
CA HIS A 16 -5.43 -7.50 -0.56
C HIS A 16 -5.84 -8.36 -1.75
N THR A 17 -5.01 -9.33 -2.10
CA THR A 17 -5.24 -10.22 -3.24
C THR A 17 -4.54 -11.55 -3.04
N GLU A 18 -5.23 -12.64 -3.35
CA GLU A 18 -4.68 -14.01 -3.37
C GLU A 18 -3.90 -14.32 -4.66
N ASN A 19 -3.93 -13.43 -5.64
CA ASN A 19 -3.41 -13.69 -6.99
C ASN A 19 -2.00 -13.10 -7.23
N ASP A 20 -1.49 -12.30 -6.31
CA ASP A 20 -0.22 -11.58 -6.47
C ASP A 20 0.46 -11.33 -5.11
N ASP A 21 1.46 -12.16 -4.82
CA ASP A 21 2.25 -12.08 -3.59
C ASP A 21 3.34 -10.99 -3.67
N ASP A 22 3.66 -10.45 -4.83
CA ASP A 22 4.73 -9.44 -4.97
C ASP A 22 4.17 -8.03 -4.78
N TRP A 23 3.04 -7.73 -5.42
CA TRP A 23 2.39 -6.42 -5.33
C TRP A 23 1.38 -6.33 -4.21
N GLY A 24 0.71 -7.43 -3.90
CA GLY A 24 -0.30 -7.55 -2.85
C GLY A 24 0.18 -8.33 -1.64
N ASP A 25 -0.75 -8.63 -0.74
CA ASP A 25 -0.50 -9.33 0.51
C ASP A 25 -0.66 -10.86 0.42
N GLY A 26 -0.91 -11.42 -0.76
CA GLY A 26 -1.14 -12.86 -0.97
C GLY A 26 -2.45 -13.39 -0.38
N GLY A 27 -3.35 -12.51 0.08
CA GLY A 27 -4.64 -12.85 0.67
C GLY A 27 -4.55 -13.42 2.11
N ASP A 28 -3.39 -13.89 2.52
CA ASP A 28 -3.09 -14.36 3.88
C ASP A 28 -2.12 -13.44 4.64
N GLY A 29 -1.65 -12.37 4.00
CA GLY A 29 -0.69 -11.44 4.56
C GLY A 29 0.78 -11.83 4.39
N SER A 30 1.08 -12.93 3.69
CA SER A 30 2.45 -13.38 3.40
C SER A 30 3.11 -12.61 2.25
N GLY A 31 2.31 -11.96 1.41
CA GLY A 31 2.78 -11.17 0.29
C GLY A 31 3.54 -9.90 0.68
N SER A 32 4.32 -9.40 -0.26
CA SER A 32 5.22 -8.26 -0.09
C SER A 32 4.47 -6.93 0.03
N ASN A 33 3.26 -6.82 -0.52
CA ASN A 33 2.46 -5.59 -0.54
C ASN A 33 3.27 -4.40 -1.09
N MET A 34 4.01 -4.61 -2.19
CA MET A 34 4.88 -3.59 -2.77
C MET A 34 4.09 -2.34 -3.18
N LEU A 35 2.86 -2.52 -3.68
CA LEU A 35 2.01 -1.38 -4.05
C LEU A 35 1.72 -0.49 -2.84
N GLY A 36 1.27 -1.10 -1.74
CA GLY A 36 1.01 -0.36 -0.51
C GLY A 36 2.24 0.36 0.02
N ARG A 37 3.42 -0.28 -0.03
CA ARG A 37 4.70 0.32 0.37
C ARG A 37 5.05 1.56 -0.45
N LEU A 38 4.99 1.45 -1.78
CA LEU A 38 5.30 2.57 -2.69
C LEU A 38 4.30 3.72 -2.52
N LEU A 39 3.02 3.43 -2.29
CA LEU A 39 2.03 4.47 -2.02
C LEU A 39 2.30 5.18 -0.69
N MET A 40 2.71 4.46 0.35
CA MET A 40 3.11 5.09 1.62
C MET A 40 4.39 5.91 1.48
N GLU A 41 5.39 5.42 0.75
CA GLU A 41 6.61 6.19 0.46
C GLU A 41 6.30 7.47 -0.35
N LEU A 42 5.42 7.36 -1.35
CA LEU A 42 4.97 8.51 -2.14
C LEU A 42 4.19 9.52 -1.28
N ARG A 43 3.37 9.04 -0.33
CA ARG A 43 2.67 9.90 0.63
C ARG A 43 3.68 10.70 1.46
N ASP A 44 4.69 10.02 1.97
CA ASP A 44 5.66 10.60 2.90
C ASP A 44 6.61 11.58 2.19
N THR A 45 7.00 11.28 0.95
CA THR A 45 7.80 12.20 0.12
C THR A 45 7.00 13.43 -0.35
N ALA A 46 5.67 13.31 -0.43
CA ALA A 46 4.78 14.39 -0.81
C ALA A 46 4.26 15.23 0.38
N ARG A 47 4.79 15.00 1.59
CA ARG A 47 4.50 15.78 2.80
C ARG A 47 5.30 17.07 2.81
#